data_AF-A0A9X2EAJ5-F1
#
_entry.id   AF-A0A9X2EAJ5-F1
#
_cell.length_a   1.000
_cell.length_b   1.000
_cell.length_c   1.000
_cell.angle_alpha   90.00
_cell.angle_beta   90.00
_cell.angle_gamma   90.00
#
_symmetry.space_group_name_H-M   'P 1'
#
loop_
_entity.id
_entity.type
_entity.pdbx_description
1 polymer ?
#
loop_
_entity_poly.entity_id
_entity_poly.type
_entity_poly.pdbx_seq_one_letter_code
_entity_poly.pdbx_strand_id
1 'polypeptide(L)'
;MNDMTGTTVALVACSGIIGGLIRRGLRARADVTVVEDAPAHDPQRLRRLAPDVVVWQLDDDAMLDRRPELFGATGGFPVIAIIDDGRGSAVWRLLPQRTALGAPSIDTLVDTIHAVTASAEENPPCQ
;
A
#
# COMPACT_ATOMS: atom_id res chain seq x y z
N MET A 1 -16.84 3.89 -23.89
CA MET A 1 -16.19 5.13 -23.42
C MET A 1 -16.35 5.13 -21.90
N ASN A 2 -15.59 4.27 -21.22
CA ASN A 2 -15.55 4.20 -19.76
C ASN A 2 -14.10 4.48 -19.38
N ASP A 3 -13.82 5.69 -18.93
CA ASP A 3 -12.64 5.90 -18.08
C ASP A 3 -12.88 5.10 -16.80
N MET A 4 -12.31 3.89 -16.73
CA MET A 4 -12.21 3.11 -15.50
C MET A 4 -10.95 3.53 -14.74
N THR A 5 -10.72 4.83 -14.58
CA THR A 5 -9.57 5.41 -13.88
C THR A 5 -9.76 5.32 -12.35
N GLY A 6 -10.03 4.12 -11.85
CA GLY A 6 -9.97 3.82 -10.42
C GLY A 6 -8.52 3.50 -10.03
N THR A 7 -8.12 3.91 -8.83
CA THR A 7 -6.77 3.66 -8.31
C THR A 7 -6.54 2.15 -8.14
N THR A 8 -5.48 1.63 -8.75
CA THR A 8 -5.10 0.22 -8.64
C THR A 8 -4.21 -0.01 -7.43
N VAL A 9 -4.55 -1.02 -6.62
CA VAL A 9 -3.90 -1.30 -5.35
C VAL A 9 -3.44 -2.75 -5.31
N ALA A 10 -2.18 -2.97 -4.92
CA ALA A 10 -1.69 -4.30 -4.57
C ALA A 10 -1.68 -4.48 -3.05
N LEU A 11 -2.28 -5.57 -2.56
CA LEU A 11 -2.24 -5.97 -1.15
C LEU A 11 -1.15 -7.01 -0.93
N VAL A 12 -0.21 -6.72 -0.03
CA VAL A 12 0.90 -7.60 0.33
C VAL A 12 0.83 -7.92 1.81
N ALA A 13 0.91 -9.22 2.14
CA ALA A 13 0.86 -9.76 3.49
C ALA A 13 -0.38 -9.34 4.32
N CYS A 14 -1.43 -8.81 3.65
CA CYS A 14 -2.70 -8.41 4.26
C CYS A 14 -3.51 -9.65 4.65
N SER A 15 -3.16 -10.23 5.79
CA SER A 15 -3.70 -11.48 6.33
C SER A 15 -4.35 -11.28 7.70
N GLY A 16 -5.04 -12.31 8.20
CA GLY A 16 -5.75 -12.26 9.48
C GLY A 16 -6.95 -11.30 9.46
N ILE A 17 -7.36 -10.85 10.65
CA ILE A 17 -8.55 -10.01 10.82
C ILE A 17 -8.34 -8.64 10.17
N ILE A 18 -7.21 -7.99 10.43
CA ILE A 18 -6.87 -6.67 9.89
C ILE A 18 -6.78 -6.72 8.37
N GLY A 19 -6.06 -7.70 7.81
CA GLY A 19 -5.98 -7.91 6.36
C GLY A 19 -7.34 -8.17 5.72
N GLY A 20 -8.21 -8.93 6.40
CA GLY A 20 -9.58 -9.15 5.97
C GLY A 20 -10.42 -7.86 5.95
N LEU A 21 -10.26 -6.99 6.95
CA LEU A 21 -10.94 -5.69 7.03
C LEU A 21 -10.46 -4.75 5.93
N ILE A 22 -9.14 -4.63 5.72
CA ILE A 22 -8.54 -3.83 4.64
C ILE A 22 -9.08 -4.28 3.28
N ARG A 23 -9.02 -5.59 3.02
CA ARG A 23 -9.47 -6.17 1.75
C ARG A 23 -10.95 -5.90 1.48
N ARG A 24 -11.81 -6.06 2.49
CA ARG A 24 -13.24 -5.78 2.36
C ARG A 24 -13.51 -4.29 2.18
N GLY A 25 -12.84 -3.44 2.97
CA GLY A 25 -12.98 -2.00 2.90
C GLY A 25 -12.61 -1.45 1.53
N LEU A 26 -11.44 -1.84 0.99
CA LEU A 26 -11.00 -1.39 -0.31
C LEU A 26 -11.84 -1.97 -1.46
N ARG A 27 -12.28 -3.22 -1.39
CA ARG A 27 -13.17 -3.79 -2.43
C ARG A 27 -14.57 -3.20 -2.44
N ALA A 28 -15.02 -2.59 -1.34
CA ALA A 28 -16.30 -1.90 -1.27
C ALA A 28 -16.26 -0.50 -1.91
N ARG A 29 -15.08 0.01 -2.26
CA ARG A 29 -14.86 1.30 -2.89
C ARG A 29 -14.94 1.16 -4.41
N ALA A 30 -15.74 2.00 -5.06
CA ALA A 30 -15.90 1.98 -6.52
C ALA A 30 -14.71 2.62 -7.27
N ASP A 31 -13.95 3.44 -6.57
CA ASP A 31 -12.79 4.20 -7.02
C ASP A 31 -11.45 3.49 -6.75
N VAL A 32 -11.48 2.29 -6.16
CA VAL A 32 -10.29 1.48 -5.87
C VAL A 32 -10.44 0.09 -6.47
N THR A 33 -9.42 -0.36 -7.18
CA THR A 33 -9.35 -1.72 -7.75
C THR A 33 -8.19 -2.49 -7.15
N VAL A 34 -8.48 -3.57 -6.41
CA VAL A 34 -7.44 -4.46 -5.88
C VAL A 34 -6.95 -5.39 -7.00
N VAL A 35 -5.74 -5.15 -7.51
CA VAL A 35 -5.14 -5.90 -8.63
C VAL A 35 -4.28 -7.09 -8.18
N GLU A 36 -3.82 -7.07 -6.93
CA GLU A 36 -3.06 -8.17 -6.33
C GLU A 36 -3.43 -8.34 -4.87
N ASP A 37 -3.38 -9.59 -4.41
CA ASP A 37 -3.71 -9.97 -3.04
C ASP A 37 -2.84 -11.16 -2.63
N ALA A 38 -1.58 -10.84 -2.31
CA ALA A 38 -0.53 -11.82 -2.11
C ALA A 38 -0.20 -12.00 -0.61
N PRO A 39 0.01 -13.24 -0.15
CA PRO A 39 0.45 -13.49 1.23
C PRO A 39 1.91 -13.05 1.47
N ALA A 40 2.71 -12.87 0.42
CA ALA A 40 4.10 -12.48 0.50
C ALA A 40 4.49 -11.51 -0.63
N HIS A 41 5.56 -10.76 -0.41
CA HIS A 41 6.10 -9.81 -1.40
C HIS A 41 6.75 -10.55 -2.58
N ASP A 42 6.19 -10.38 -3.77
CA ASP A 42 6.79 -10.80 -5.05
C ASP A 42 7.04 -9.55 -5.94
N PRO A 43 8.27 -9.00 -5.94
CA PRO A 43 8.58 -7.78 -6.67
C PRO A 43 8.43 -7.94 -8.19
N GLN A 44 8.63 -9.15 -8.75
CA GLN A 44 8.47 -9.35 -10.19
C GLN A 44 7.01 -9.27 -10.59
N ARG A 45 6.12 -9.82 -9.76
CA ARG A 45 4.68 -9.75 -9.97
C ARG A 45 4.16 -8.32 -9.81
N LEU A 46 4.59 -7.60 -8.78
CA LEU A 46 4.24 -6.18 -8.60
C LEU A 46 4.66 -5.32 -9.79
N ARG A 47 5.88 -5.51 -10.32
CA ARG A 47 6.34 -4.80 -11.53
C ARG A 47 5.51 -5.11 -12.78
N ARG A 48 5.04 -6.35 -12.93
CA ARG A 48 4.19 -6.73 -14.08
C ARG A 48 2.78 -6.16 -13.98
N LEU A 49 2.23 -6.10 -12.77
CA LEU A 49 0.91 -5.53 -12.51
C LEU A 49 0.92 -3.99 -12.49
N ALA A 50 2.08 -3.40 -12.19
CA ALA A 50 2.31 -1.97 -12.10
C ALA A 50 1.18 -1.24 -11.34
N PRO A 51 0.91 -1.61 -10.07
CA PRO A 51 -0.13 -0.96 -9.29
C PRO A 51 0.26 0.49 -9.00
N ASP A 52 -0.74 1.36 -8.88
CA ASP A 52 -0.52 2.77 -8.50
C ASP A 52 0.02 2.90 -7.07
N VAL A 53 -0.35 1.96 -6.19
CA VAL A 53 0.10 1.92 -4.80
C VAL A 53 0.15 0.49 -4.25
N VAL A 54 1.09 0.24 -3.35
CA VAL A 54 1.20 -1.01 -2.60
C VAL A 54 0.78 -0.77 -1.16
N VAL A 55 -0.20 -1.54 -0.68
CA VAL A 55 -0.56 -1.62 0.74
C VAL A 55 0.05 -2.87 1.34
N TRP A 56 0.90 -2.69 2.34
CA TRP A 56 1.65 -3.77 2.97
C TRP A 56 1.32 -3.84 4.47
N GLN A 57 0.75 -4.95 4.92
CA GLN A 57 0.62 -5.21 6.36
C GLN A 57 1.92 -5.83 6.92
N LEU A 58 2.42 -5.26 8.00
CA LEU A 58 3.61 -5.72 8.72
C LEU A 58 3.27 -5.97 10.19
N ASP A 59 3.73 -7.10 10.72
CA ASP A 59 3.50 -7.47 12.12
C ASP A 59 4.54 -6.87 13.08
N ASP A 60 5.61 -6.27 12.56
CA ASP A 60 6.69 -5.67 13.34
C ASP A 60 7.39 -4.58 12.52
N ASP A 61 7.73 -3.46 13.15
CA ASP A 61 8.49 -2.38 12.53
C ASP A 61 9.95 -2.76 12.30
N ALA A 62 10.47 -3.77 13.00
CA ALA A 62 11.83 -4.27 12.82
C ALA A 62 12.08 -4.77 11.39
N MET A 63 11.04 -5.19 10.66
CA MET A 63 11.14 -5.54 9.24
C MET A 63 11.48 -4.33 8.35
N LEU A 64 11.04 -3.13 8.72
CA LEU A 64 11.37 -1.90 8.00
C LEU A 64 12.87 -1.61 8.07
N ASP A 65 13.46 -1.79 9.25
CA ASP A 65 14.87 -1.48 9.50
C ASP A 65 15.82 -2.58 9.01
N ARG A 66 15.38 -3.85 9.09
CA ARG A 66 16.19 -5.01 8.71
C ARG A 66 16.24 -5.26 7.21
N ARG A 67 15.23 -4.82 6.47
CA ARG A 67 15.07 -5.15 5.05
C ARG A 67 14.66 -3.92 4.20
N PRO A 68 15.40 -2.80 4.28
CA PRO A 68 15.10 -1.59 3.51
C PRO A 68 15.05 -1.85 1.99
N GLU A 69 15.79 -2.84 1.51
CA GLU A 69 15.81 -3.28 0.11
C GLU A 69 14.44 -3.76 -0.40
N LEU A 70 13.57 -4.26 0.47
CA LEU A 70 12.24 -4.73 0.07
C LEU A 70 11.34 -3.57 -0.38
N PHE A 71 11.53 -2.38 0.20
CA PHE A 71 10.77 -1.19 -0.17
C PHE A 71 11.36 -0.52 -1.41
N GLY A 72 12.68 -0.52 -1.59
CA GLY A 72 13.31 -0.08 -2.84
C GLY A 72 13.00 -1.01 -4.03
N ALA A 73 12.78 -2.31 -3.75
CA ALA A 73 12.50 -3.31 -4.78
C ALA A 73 11.09 -3.20 -5.40
N THR A 74 10.17 -2.47 -4.77
CA THR A 74 8.84 -2.21 -5.34
C THR A 74 8.93 -1.47 -6.67
N GLY A 75 10.07 -0.85 -7.00
CA GLY A 75 10.26 -0.23 -8.32
C GLY A 75 9.74 1.19 -8.39
N GLY A 76 9.69 1.89 -7.24
CA GLY A 76 9.30 3.30 -7.16
C GLY A 76 7.83 3.54 -6.86
N PHE A 77 7.01 2.49 -6.73
CA PHE A 77 5.61 2.66 -6.32
C PHE A 77 5.52 3.19 -4.88
N PRO A 78 4.59 4.12 -4.60
CA PRO A 78 4.23 4.47 -3.24
C PRO A 78 3.86 3.23 -2.42
N VAL A 79 4.42 3.13 -1.21
CA VAL A 79 4.14 2.02 -0.29
C VAL A 79 3.49 2.58 0.97
N ILE A 80 2.30 2.09 1.28
CA ILE A 80 1.58 2.35 2.52
C ILE A 80 1.71 1.09 3.39
N ALA A 81 2.37 1.20 4.53
CA ALA A 81 2.48 0.13 5.49
C ALA A 81 1.45 0.28 6.61
N ILE A 82 0.85 -0.82 7.02
CA ILE A 82 0.04 -0.92 8.23
C ILE A 82 0.85 -1.78 9.19
N ILE A 83 1.35 -1.17 10.25
CA ILE A 83 2.16 -1.85 11.27
C ILE A 83 1.27 -2.09 12.47
N ASP A 84 1.21 -3.33 12.94
CA ASP A 84 0.55 -3.68 14.19
C ASP A 84 1.57 -4.33 15.13
N ASP A 85 2.01 -3.60 16.16
CA ASP A 85 3.02 -4.08 17.13
C ASP A 85 2.39 -4.79 18.35
N GLY A 86 1.07 -5.04 18.30
CA GLY A 86 0.29 -5.62 19.38
C GLY A 86 -0.01 -4.66 20.55
N ARG A 87 0.56 -3.45 20.56
CA ARG A 87 0.22 -2.36 21.49
C ARG A 87 -0.60 -1.27 20.80
N GLY A 88 -0.41 -1.11 19.51
CA GLY A 88 -1.17 -0.21 18.66
C GLY A 88 -0.88 -0.50 17.19
N SER A 89 -1.83 -0.10 16.37
CA SER A 89 -1.69 -0.19 14.92
C SER A 89 -1.57 1.22 14.35
N ALA A 90 -0.71 1.41 13.35
CA ALA A 90 -0.51 2.71 12.70
C ALA A 90 -0.32 2.56 11.20
N VAL A 91 -0.83 3.54 10.45
CA VAL A 91 -0.60 3.64 9.00
C VAL A 91 0.64 4.49 8.77
N TRP A 92 1.52 4.01 7.90
CA TRP A 92 2.77 4.66 7.55
C TRP A 92 2.85 4.79 6.04
N ARG A 93 3.22 5.97 5.54
CA ARG A 93 3.80 6.07 4.19
C ARG A 93 5.27 5.72 4.32
N LEU A 94 5.79 4.78 3.54
CA LEU A 94 7.21 4.40 3.58
C LEU A 94 8.05 5.11 2.51
N LEU A 95 7.45 5.38 1.35
CA LEU A 95 8.11 6.07 0.23
C LEU A 95 7.33 7.33 -0.19
N PRO A 96 8.02 8.41 -0.60
CA PRO A 96 9.48 8.57 -0.66
C PRO A 96 10.14 8.82 0.72
N GLN A 97 9.35 9.13 1.74
CA GLN A 97 9.82 9.30 3.12
C GLN A 97 8.88 8.58 4.09
N ARG A 98 9.46 7.99 5.14
CA ARG A 98 8.72 7.36 6.24
C ARG A 98 7.96 8.43 7.02
N THR A 99 6.63 8.37 7.00
CA THR A 99 5.75 9.32 7.69
C THR A 99 4.61 8.57 8.35
N ALA A 100 4.41 8.76 9.65
CA ALA A 100 3.25 8.23 10.37
C ALA A 100 2.01 9.04 9.98
N LEU A 101 0.93 8.35 9.62
CA LEU A 101 -0.31 8.93 9.12
C LEU A 101 -1.47 8.82 10.13
N GLY A 102 -1.25 8.12 11.25
CA GLY A 102 -2.21 7.98 12.34
C GLY A 102 -2.75 6.56 12.48
N ALA A 103 -3.88 6.44 13.18
CA ALA A 103 -4.53 5.15 13.45
C ALA A 103 -5.12 4.54 12.17
N PRO A 104 -5.11 3.20 12.02
CA PRO A 104 -5.68 2.55 10.85
C PRO A 104 -7.19 2.59 10.90
N SER A 105 -7.74 3.45 10.06
CA SER A 105 -9.12 3.36 9.60
C SER A 105 -9.13 3.14 8.08
N ILE A 106 -10.22 2.60 7.55
CA ILE A 106 -10.37 2.42 6.10
C ILE A 106 -10.38 3.80 5.41
N ASP A 107 -11.00 4.81 6.01
CA ASP A 107 -11.04 6.16 5.45
C ASP A 107 -9.62 6.76 5.40
N THR A 108 -8.84 6.65 6.47
CA THR A 108 -7.44 7.09 6.50
C THR A 108 -6.60 6.38 5.44
N LEU A 109 -6.81 5.07 5.25
CA LEU A 109 -6.10 4.31 4.23
C LEU A 109 -6.46 4.79 2.81
N VAL A 110 -7.75 5.00 2.53
CA VAL A 110 -8.24 5.46 1.23
C VAL A 110 -7.77 6.88 0.94
N ASP A 111 -7.89 7.79 1.90
CA ASP A 111 -7.39 9.17 1.77
C ASP A 111 -5.88 9.18 1.48
N THR A 112 -5.13 8.30 2.16
CA THR A 112 -3.69 8.15 1.91
C THR A 112 -3.41 7.63 0.51
N ILE A 113 -4.15 6.60 0.05
CA ILE A 113 -4.03 6.04 -1.29
C ILE A 113 -4.18 7.17 -2.33
N HIS A 114 -5.25 7.96 -2.24
CA HIS A 114 -5.47 9.07 -3.17
C HIS A 114 -4.40 10.15 -3.09
N ALA A 115 -3.94 10.50 -1.89
CA ALA A 115 -2.91 11.51 -1.71
C ALA A 115 -1.57 11.10 -2.35
N VAL A 116 -1.17 9.83 -2.19
CA VAL A 116 0.11 9.36 -2.74
C VAL A 116 0.06 9.14 -4.24
N THR A 117 -1.08 8.77 -4.80
CA THR A 117 -1.23 8.64 -6.26
C THR A 117 -1.31 9.99 -6.94
N ALA A 118 -2.01 10.97 -6.36
CA ALA A 118 -2.03 12.34 -6.88
C ALA A 118 -0.61 12.97 -6.91
N SER A 119 0.19 12.72 -5.88
CA SER A 119 1.59 13.19 -5.83
C SER A 119 2.51 12.45 -6.81
N ALA A 120 2.18 11.22 -7.23
CA ALA A 120 2.95 10.45 -8.19
C ALA A 120 2.72 10.94 -9.64
N GLU A 121 1.52 11.43 -9.95
CA GLU A 121 1.20 12.04 -11.25
C GLU A 121 1.97 13.34 -11.49
N GLU A 122 2.28 14.11 -10.44
CA GLU A 122 3.06 15.36 -10.54
C GLU A 122 4.57 15.13 -10.73
N ASN A 123 5.09 13.92 -10.51
CA ASN A 123 6.52 13.63 -10.57
C ASN A 123 6.79 12.25 -11.18
N PRO A 124 6.63 12.08 -12.51
CA PRO A 124 6.85 10.80 -13.15
C PRO A 124 8.31 10.37 -12.92
N PRO A 125 8.56 9.09 -12.59
CA PRO A 125 9.92 8.60 -12.40
C PRO A 125 10.70 8.82 -13.71
N CYS A 126 11.80 9.57 -13.64
CA CYS A 126 12.72 9.74 -14.76
C CYS A 126 13.11 8.36 -15.31
N GLN A 127 12.73 8.11 -16.57
CA GLN A 127 13.09 6.91 -17.33
C GLN A 127 14.60 6.80 -17.56
#